data_AF-A0A497PBV9-F1
#
_entry.id   AF-A0A497PBV9-F1
#
_cell.length_a   1.000
_cell.length_b   1.000
_cell.length_c   1.000
_cell.angle_alpha   90.00
_cell.angle_beta   90.00
_cell.angle_gamma   90.00
#
_symmetry.space_group_name_H-M   'P 1'
#
loop_
_entity.id
_entity.type
_entity.pdbx_description
1 polymer ?
#
loop_
_entity_poly.entity_id
_entity_poly.type
_entity_poly.pdbx_seq_one_letter_code
_entity_poly.pdbx_strand_id
1 'polypeptide(L)'
;MKNVGGAIVAVIIAALVANATGLWFPLEYPAPFDTISILFTAACHLVDATALSTWLSSVFRYAFVWLVAGLVTGAVSEPGWNTVRSAIWVGAILATLAIASMFLLNPSLWFAPERNTLIVQTFVAAVVAAQLTLVTAMPLAMIISSLRNRTKTPLPTYIVTVCECGAVFKSKPMFCSRCGRRLQEPQTKQAV
;
A
#
# COMPACT_ATOMS: atom_id res chain seq x y z
N MET A 1 4.30 -0.98 -10.35
CA MET A 1 4.34 -1.96 -9.24
C MET A 1 4.51 -1.34 -7.85
N LYS A 2 4.27 -0.03 -7.67
CA LYS A 2 4.48 0.64 -6.36
C LYS A 2 3.61 0.06 -5.24
N ASN A 3 2.37 -0.33 -5.57
CA ASN A 3 1.42 -0.87 -4.59
C ASN A 3 1.85 -2.22 -4.02
N VAL A 4 2.38 -3.12 -4.87
CA VAL A 4 2.88 -4.44 -4.43
C VAL A 4 4.14 -4.28 -3.60
N GLY A 5 5.08 -3.43 -4.03
CA GLY A 5 6.29 -3.14 -3.26
C GLY A 5 5.99 -2.55 -1.88
N GLY A 6 5.05 -1.59 -1.81
CA GLY A 6 4.58 -1.03 -0.54
C GLY A 6 3.93 -2.07 0.37
N ALA A 7 3.14 -2.99 -0.19
CA ALA A 7 2.53 -4.08 0.56
C ALA A 7 3.57 -5.06 1.14
N ILE A 8 4.60 -5.42 0.36
CA ILE A 8 5.71 -6.27 0.85
C ILE A 8 6.42 -5.60 2.03
N VAL A 9 6.76 -4.30 1.90
CA VAL A 9 7.41 -3.55 2.98
C VAL A 9 6.51 -3.45 4.20
N ALA A 10 5.22 -3.21 4.02
CA ALA A 10 4.25 -3.17 5.12
C ALA A 10 4.17 -4.51 5.86
N VAL A 11 4.18 -5.65 5.15
CA VAL A 11 4.18 -6.99 5.78
C VAL A 11 5.47 -7.24 6.56
N ILE A 12 6.64 -6.89 6.00
CA ILE A 12 7.92 -7.06 6.70
C ILE A 12 7.93 -6.22 7.98
N ILE A 13 7.53 -4.95 7.90
CA ILE A 13 7.48 -4.07 9.08
C ILE A 13 6.44 -4.57 10.08
N ALA A 14 5.26 -5.02 9.63
CA ALA A 14 4.25 -5.59 10.52
C ALA A 14 4.80 -6.81 11.29
N ALA A 15 5.56 -7.68 10.62
CA ALA A 15 6.18 -8.83 11.26
C ALA A 15 7.26 -8.44 12.29
N LEU A 16 8.09 -7.45 11.97
CA LEU A 16 9.09 -6.92 12.91
C LEU A 16 8.44 -6.26 14.13
N VAL A 17 7.36 -5.51 13.93
CA VAL A 17 6.61 -4.86 15.02
C VAL A 17 5.85 -5.89 15.86
N ALA A 18 5.26 -6.91 15.25
CA ALA A 18 4.64 -8.02 15.97
C ALA A 18 5.66 -8.74 16.86
N ASN A 19 6.87 -8.97 16.36
CA ASN A 19 7.96 -9.52 17.15
C ASN A 19 8.36 -8.58 18.32
N ALA A 20 8.57 -7.30 18.04
CA ALA A 20 8.96 -6.31 19.05
C ALA A 20 7.90 -6.11 20.16
N THR A 21 6.62 -6.29 19.83
CA THR A 21 5.50 -6.18 20.79
C THR A 21 5.22 -7.47 21.56
N GLY A 22 5.99 -8.54 21.29
CA GLY A 22 5.80 -9.83 21.95
C GLY A 22 4.48 -10.52 21.56
N LEU A 23 3.96 -10.27 20.36
CA LEU A 23 2.90 -11.06 19.72
C LEU A 23 3.46 -12.33 19.03
N TRP A 24 4.66 -12.72 19.45
CA TRP A 24 5.45 -13.76 18.84
C TRP A 24 5.45 -15.00 19.73
N PHE A 25 5.03 -16.14 19.17
CA PHE A 25 5.35 -17.46 19.71
C PHE A 25 6.26 -18.17 18.72
N PRO A 26 7.44 -18.66 19.12
CA PRO A 26 8.34 -19.33 18.21
C PRO A 26 7.69 -20.62 17.70
N LEU A 27 7.29 -20.62 16.43
CA LEU A 27 7.00 -21.82 15.66
C LEU A 27 8.34 -22.31 15.08
N GLU A 28 8.64 -23.58 15.29
CA GLU A 28 9.86 -24.20 14.77
C GLU A 28 9.63 -24.65 13.33
N TYR A 29 10.37 -24.04 12.39
CA TYR A 29 10.31 -24.40 10.98
C TYR A 29 11.50 -25.27 10.58
N PRO A 30 11.32 -26.23 9.66
CA PRO A 30 12.43 -27.01 9.14
C PRO A 30 13.42 -26.13 8.36
N ALA A 31 14.72 -26.45 8.45
CA ALA A 31 15.74 -25.79 7.64
C ALA A 31 15.46 -26.01 6.13
N PRO A 32 15.67 -24.99 5.25
CA PRO A 32 16.25 -23.67 5.51
C PRO A 32 15.22 -22.55 5.81
N PHE A 33 13.98 -22.90 6.12
CA PHE A 33 12.88 -21.95 6.28
C PHE A 33 12.87 -21.26 7.66
N ASP A 34 13.70 -21.72 8.58
CA ASP A 34 13.98 -21.11 9.88
C ASP A 34 14.44 -19.65 9.75
N THR A 35 15.19 -19.33 8.70
CA THR A 35 15.69 -17.96 8.41
C THR A 35 14.60 -16.92 8.20
N ILE A 36 13.43 -17.33 7.67
CA ILE A 36 12.28 -16.46 7.41
C ILE A 36 11.09 -16.76 8.34
N SER A 37 11.33 -17.54 9.40
CA SER A 37 10.32 -17.89 10.42
C SER A 37 9.57 -16.67 10.94
N ILE A 38 10.27 -15.53 11.11
CA ILE A 38 9.67 -14.25 11.54
C ILE A 38 8.46 -13.85 10.70
N LEU A 39 8.55 -14.00 9.38
CA LEU A 39 7.46 -13.64 8.48
C LEU A 39 6.30 -14.64 8.58
N PHE A 40 6.61 -15.93 8.66
CA PHE A 40 5.60 -16.99 8.70
C PHE A 40 4.76 -16.95 9.97
N THR A 41 5.42 -16.91 11.12
CA THR A 41 4.74 -16.86 12.42
C THR A 41 3.94 -15.58 12.59
N ALA A 42 4.49 -14.43 12.19
CA ALA A 42 3.75 -13.17 12.24
C ALA A 42 2.51 -13.23 11.33
N ALA A 43 2.62 -13.81 10.13
CA ALA A 43 1.48 -13.99 9.25
C ALA A 43 0.40 -14.87 9.86
N CYS A 44 0.76 -16.01 10.46
CA CYS A 44 -0.22 -16.87 11.14
C CYS A 44 -0.94 -16.13 12.27
N HIS A 45 -0.22 -15.40 13.12
CA HIS A 45 -0.83 -14.66 14.23
C HIS A 45 -1.69 -13.47 13.77
N LEU A 46 -1.27 -12.74 12.73
CA LEU A 46 -2.05 -11.61 12.21
C LEU A 46 -3.33 -12.05 11.49
N VAL A 47 -3.34 -13.26 10.93
CA VAL A 47 -4.51 -13.84 10.26
C VAL A 47 -5.46 -14.50 11.27
N ASP A 48 -4.94 -15.03 12.37
CA ASP A 48 -5.72 -15.72 13.38
C ASP A 48 -6.57 -14.76 14.24
N ALA A 49 -7.85 -14.67 13.89
CA ALA A 49 -8.83 -13.86 14.62
C ALA A 49 -9.10 -14.36 16.04
N THR A 50 -8.79 -15.63 16.36
CA THR A 50 -8.98 -16.19 17.71
C THR A 50 -7.94 -15.67 18.71
N ALA A 51 -6.81 -15.15 18.22
CA ALA A 51 -5.80 -14.53 19.07
C ALA A 51 -6.25 -13.19 19.69
N LEU A 52 -7.30 -12.55 19.14
CA LEU A 52 -7.92 -11.35 19.71
C LEU A 52 -8.78 -11.64 20.94
N SER A 53 -9.24 -12.87 21.15
CA SER A 53 -10.23 -13.18 22.20
C SER A 53 -9.62 -13.63 23.54
N THR A 54 -8.30 -13.81 23.62
CA THR A 54 -7.68 -14.40 24.81
C THR A 54 -7.39 -13.37 25.90
N TRP A 55 -6.90 -12.17 25.55
CA TRP A 55 -6.55 -11.13 26.53
C TRP A 55 -6.65 -9.71 25.96
N LEU A 56 -7.15 -8.76 26.77
CA LEU A 56 -7.27 -7.34 26.38
C LEU A 56 -5.92 -6.71 26.00
N SER A 57 -4.83 -7.14 26.65
CA SER A 57 -3.47 -6.71 26.32
C SER A 57 -3.02 -7.14 24.92
N SER A 58 -3.43 -8.33 24.45
CA SER A 58 -3.16 -8.80 23.09
C SER A 58 -3.88 -7.93 22.07
N VAL A 59 -5.12 -7.53 22.34
CA VAL A 59 -5.92 -6.68 21.44
C VAL A 59 -5.20 -5.37 21.13
N PHE A 60 -4.66 -4.68 22.16
CA PHE A 60 -3.92 -3.43 21.96
C PHE A 60 -2.64 -3.63 21.14
N ARG A 61 -1.93 -4.74 21.34
CA ARG A 61 -0.74 -5.06 20.55
C ARG A 61 -1.10 -5.32 19.09
N TYR A 62 -2.17 -6.08 18.83
CA TYR A 62 -2.65 -6.35 17.47
C TYR A 62 -3.10 -5.07 16.78
N ALA A 63 -3.87 -4.24 17.48
CA ALA A 63 -4.27 -2.93 16.98
C ALA A 63 -3.04 -2.09 16.63
N PHE A 64 -2.02 -2.04 17.51
CA PHE A 64 -0.78 -1.31 17.25
C PHE A 64 -0.04 -1.80 16.00
N VAL A 65 0.11 -3.12 15.82
CA VAL A 65 0.73 -3.68 14.60
C VAL A 65 -0.03 -3.26 13.35
N TRP A 66 -1.36 -3.38 13.36
CA TRP A 66 -2.20 -2.99 12.22
C TRP A 66 -2.16 -1.48 11.93
N LEU A 67 -2.11 -0.64 12.97
CA LEU A 67 -1.94 0.81 12.84
C LEU A 67 -0.61 1.13 12.14
N VAL A 68 0.50 0.52 12.58
CA VAL A 68 1.82 0.73 11.98
C VAL A 68 1.87 0.21 10.54
N ALA A 69 1.34 -0.98 10.28
CA ALA A 69 1.24 -1.54 8.93
C ALA A 69 0.45 -0.62 7.99
N GLY A 70 -0.64 -0.04 8.48
CA GLY A 70 -1.43 0.94 7.75
C GLY A 70 -0.70 2.27 7.53
N LEU A 71 0.11 2.76 8.49
CA LEU A 71 0.96 3.93 8.28
C LEU A 71 1.99 3.70 7.16
N VAL A 72 2.65 2.54 7.15
CA VAL A 72 3.59 2.20 6.06
C VAL A 72 2.86 2.11 4.72
N THR A 73 1.70 1.45 4.70
CA THR A 73 0.88 1.31 3.49
C THR A 73 0.40 2.67 2.97
N GLY A 74 -0.02 3.57 3.86
CA GLY A 74 -0.44 4.93 3.54
C GLY A 74 0.70 5.80 3.03
N ALA A 75 1.91 5.63 3.56
CA ALA A 75 3.09 6.40 3.14
C ALA A 75 3.51 6.10 1.68
N VAL A 76 3.28 4.87 1.23
CA VAL A 76 3.70 4.40 -0.11
C VAL A 76 2.56 4.43 -1.13
N SER A 77 1.30 4.46 -0.68
CA SER A 77 0.14 4.41 -1.57
C SER A 77 -0.32 5.80 -2.02
N GLU A 78 -0.84 5.86 -3.24
CA GLU A 78 -1.59 7.02 -3.71
C GLU A 78 -3.00 7.02 -3.10
N PRO A 79 -3.59 8.19 -2.82
CA PRO A 79 -4.88 8.28 -2.16
C PRO A 79 -6.02 7.64 -2.99
N GLY A 80 -7.06 7.18 -2.30
CA GLY A 80 -8.28 6.64 -2.90
C GLY A 80 -8.20 5.13 -3.14
N TRP A 81 -8.58 4.67 -4.34
CA TRP A 81 -8.68 3.25 -4.66
C TRP A 81 -7.32 2.52 -4.63
N ASN A 82 -6.23 3.25 -4.85
CA ASN A 82 -4.88 2.69 -4.79
C ASN A 82 -4.50 2.26 -3.36
N THR A 83 -4.98 2.96 -2.32
CA THR A 83 -4.80 2.55 -0.91
C THR A 83 -5.54 1.24 -0.60
N VAL A 84 -6.79 1.11 -1.06
CA VAL A 84 -7.58 -0.13 -0.91
C VAL A 84 -6.90 -1.31 -1.58
N ARG A 85 -6.41 -1.10 -2.81
CA ARG A 85 -5.66 -2.14 -3.53
C ARG A 85 -4.39 -2.57 -2.80
N SER A 86 -3.67 -1.64 -2.17
CA SER A 86 -2.49 -1.97 -1.38
C SER A 86 -2.84 -2.79 -0.13
N ALA A 87 -3.96 -2.48 0.55
CA ALA A 87 -4.43 -3.30 1.68
C ALA A 87 -4.83 -4.72 1.25
N ILE A 88 -5.46 -4.88 0.09
CA ILE A 88 -5.74 -6.20 -0.49
C ILE A 88 -4.43 -6.97 -0.78
N TRP A 89 -3.41 -6.29 -1.31
CA TRP A 89 -2.09 -6.91 -1.51
C TRP A 89 -1.43 -7.33 -0.20
N VAL A 90 -1.53 -6.52 0.86
CA VAL A 90 -1.05 -6.91 2.21
C VAL A 90 -1.74 -8.20 2.66
N GLY A 91 -3.07 -8.28 2.53
CA GLY A 91 -3.83 -9.49 2.86
C GLY A 91 -3.44 -10.70 2.03
N ALA A 92 -3.24 -10.54 0.72
CA ALA A 92 -2.84 -11.63 -0.17
C ALA A 92 -1.42 -12.17 0.15
N ILE A 93 -0.49 -11.28 0.49
CA ILE A 93 0.87 -11.67 0.90
C ILE A 93 0.83 -12.40 2.25
N LEU A 94 0.11 -11.86 3.24
CA LEU A 94 -0.08 -12.51 4.53
C LEU A 94 -0.74 -13.89 4.39
N ALA A 95 -1.78 -14.00 3.56
CA ALA A 95 -2.43 -15.27 3.26
C ALA A 95 -1.42 -16.29 2.70
N THR A 96 -0.60 -15.87 1.74
CA THR A 96 0.39 -16.76 1.10
C THR A 96 1.41 -17.26 2.11
N LEU A 97 1.90 -16.37 2.98
CA LEU A 97 2.83 -16.73 4.06
C LEU A 97 2.18 -17.66 5.08
N ALA A 98 0.95 -17.38 5.52
CA ALA A 98 0.23 -18.20 6.49
C ALA A 98 -0.09 -19.60 5.92
N ILE A 99 -0.51 -19.69 4.66
CA ILE A 99 -0.75 -20.97 3.98
C ILE A 99 0.55 -21.76 3.81
N ALA A 100 1.64 -21.10 3.42
CA ALA A 100 2.95 -21.74 3.32
C ALA A 100 3.42 -22.27 4.69
N SER A 101 3.26 -21.47 5.76
CA SER A 101 3.54 -21.87 7.14
C SER A 101 2.73 -23.11 7.53
N MET A 102 1.43 -23.11 7.24
CA MET A 102 0.52 -24.22 7.53
C MET A 102 0.99 -25.54 6.88
N PHE A 103 1.45 -25.50 5.63
CA PHE A 103 1.99 -26.68 4.94
C PHE A 103 3.37 -27.11 5.43
N LEU A 104 4.22 -26.17 5.83
CA LEU A 104 5.55 -26.46 6.37
C LEU A 104 5.46 -27.14 7.75
N LEU A 105 4.52 -26.70 8.58
CA LEU A 105 4.34 -27.24 9.93
C LEU A 105 3.51 -28.53 9.94
N ASN A 106 2.57 -28.69 8.99
CA ASN A 106 1.73 -29.89 8.89
C ASN A 106 1.74 -30.48 7.46
N PRO A 107 2.79 -31.24 7.09
CA PRO A 107 2.88 -31.83 5.75
C PRO A 107 1.75 -32.81 5.41
N SER A 108 1.13 -33.42 6.42
CA SER A 108 -0.03 -34.32 6.25
C SER A 108 -1.24 -33.61 5.65
N LEU A 109 -1.32 -32.28 5.75
CA LEU A 109 -2.40 -31.46 5.20
C LEU A 109 -2.53 -31.59 3.67
N TRP A 110 -1.45 -31.95 2.98
CA TRP A 110 -1.49 -32.21 1.53
C TRP A 110 -2.52 -33.26 1.14
N PHE A 111 -2.77 -34.23 2.02
CA PHE A 111 -3.67 -35.36 1.79
C PHE A 111 -4.99 -35.24 2.55
N ALA A 112 -5.16 -34.19 3.35
CA ALA A 112 -6.37 -33.99 4.15
C ALA A 112 -7.56 -33.58 3.26
N PRO A 113 -8.77 -34.10 3.51
CA PRO A 113 -9.97 -33.74 2.73
C PRO A 113 -10.38 -32.28 2.94
N GLU A 114 -10.06 -31.71 4.10
CA GLU A 114 -10.34 -30.32 4.50
C GLU A 114 -9.29 -29.29 4.02
N ARG A 115 -8.27 -29.73 3.27
CA ARG A 115 -7.18 -28.87 2.79
C ARG A 115 -7.69 -27.64 2.04
N ASN A 116 -8.56 -27.84 1.05
CA ASN A 116 -9.03 -26.73 0.21
C ASN A 116 -9.90 -25.75 1.01
N THR A 117 -10.70 -26.24 1.95
CA THR A 117 -11.52 -25.39 2.83
C THR A 117 -10.65 -24.54 3.76
N LEU A 118 -9.60 -25.13 4.34
CA LEU A 118 -8.66 -24.39 5.19
C LEU A 118 -7.89 -23.32 4.40
N ILE A 119 -7.37 -23.65 3.21
CA ILE A 119 -6.69 -22.67 2.34
C ILE A 119 -7.59 -21.47 2.07
N VAL A 120 -8.84 -21.71 1.67
CA VAL A 120 -9.79 -20.64 1.35
C VAL A 120 -10.13 -19.82 2.59
N GLN A 121 -10.37 -20.46 3.74
CA GLN A 121 -10.65 -19.78 5.00
C GLN A 121 -9.49 -18.89 5.45
N THR A 122 -8.26 -19.42 5.44
CA THR A 122 -7.05 -18.65 5.78
C THR A 122 -6.87 -17.46 4.82
N PHE A 123 -7.11 -17.66 3.52
CA PHE A 123 -7.00 -16.59 2.54
C PHE A 123 -8.03 -15.48 2.76
N VAL A 124 -9.30 -15.85 2.95
CA VAL A 124 -10.37 -14.88 3.21
C VAL A 124 -10.15 -14.15 4.53
N ALA A 125 -9.78 -14.86 5.59
CA ALA A 125 -9.47 -14.28 6.89
C ALA A 125 -8.35 -13.24 6.79
N ALA A 126 -7.26 -13.56 6.08
CA ALA A 126 -6.14 -12.64 5.86
C ALA A 126 -6.54 -11.38 5.10
N VAL A 127 -7.34 -11.52 4.04
CA VAL A 127 -7.81 -10.37 3.24
C VAL A 127 -8.75 -9.48 4.07
N VAL A 128 -9.64 -10.08 4.87
CA VAL A 128 -10.55 -9.34 5.75
C VAL A 128 -9.77 -8.64 6.87
N ALA A 129 -8.85 -9.33 7.55
CA ALA A 129 -8.02 -8.75 8.61
C ALA A 129 -7.15 -7.60 8.08
N ALA A 130 -6.60 -7.73 6.88
CA ALA A 130 -5.79 -6.68 6.26
C ALA A 130 -6.55 -5.37 6.01
N GLN A 131 -7.88 -5.37 5.99
CA GLN A 131 -8.65 -4.12 5.88
C GLN A 131 -8.48 -3.21 7.10
N LEU A 132 -8.04 -3.73 8.25
CA LEU A 132 -7.69 -2.92 9.43
C LEU A 132 -6.56 -1.91 9.14
N THR A 133 -5.70 -2.19 8.15
CA THR A 133 -4.68 -1.23 7.70
C THR A 133 -5.28 0.05 7.12
N LEU A 134 -6.51 0.02 6.59
CA LEU A 134 -7.14 1.18 5.97
C LEU A 134 -7.44 2.30 6.95
N VAL A 135 -7.64 1.95 8.23
CA VAL A 135 -7.94 2.90 9.31
C VAL A 135 -6.87 3.99 9.40
N THR A 136 -5.59 3.64 9.23
CA THR A 136 -4.48 4.61 9.21
C THR A 136 -3.96 4.91 7.81
N ALA A 137 -4.05 3.95 6.87
CA ALA A 137 -3.51 4.14 5.53
C ALA A 137 -4.23 5.25 4.76
N MET A 138 -5.56 5.29 4.81
CA MET A 138 -6.35 6.31 4.10
C MET A 138 -6.07 7.74 4.56
N PRO A 139 -6.21 8.08 5.86
CA PRO A 139 -5.96 9.46 6.31
C PRO A 139 -4.52 9.89 6.03
N LEU A 140 -3.55 9.00 6.23
CA LEU A 140 -2.15 9.32 5.95
C LEU A 140 -1.89 9.58 4.46
N ALA A 141 -2.41 8.73 3.57
CA ALA A 141 -2.28 8.92 2.12
C ALA A 141 -2.90 10.25 1.67
N MET A 142 -4.05 10.63 2.24
CA MET A 142 -4.68 11.93 2.01
C MET A 142 -3.78 13.09 2.47
N ILE A 143 -3.24 13.03 3.69
CA ILE A 143 -2.33 14.06 4.23
C ILE A 143 -1.10 14.22 3.34
N ILE A 144 -0.43 13.12 2.98
CA ILE A 144 0.77 13.15 2.13
C ILE A 144 0.44 13.72 0.74
N SER A 145 -0.68 13.31 0.15
CA SER A 145 -1.10 13.83 -1.15
C SER A 145 -1.42 15.32 -1.12
N SER A 146 -2.04 15.81 -0.04
CA SER A 146 -2.34 17.21 0.18
C SER A 146 -1.05 18.03 0.31
N LEU A 147 -0.09 17.57 1.12
CA LEU A 147 1.23 18.18 1.25
C LEU A 147 1.96 18.23 -0.09
N ARG A 148 1.92 17.14 -0.87
CA ARG A 148 2.55 17.06 -2.19
C ARG A 148 1.86 17.96 -3.22
N ASN A 149 0.55 18.17 -3.12
CA ASN A 149 -0.15 19.07 -4.03
C ASN A 149 0.08 20.54 -3.68
N ARG A 150 0.33 20.88 -2.41
CA ARG A 150 0.73 22.25 -2.00
C ARG A 150 2.09 22.66 -2.58
N THR A 151 2.98 21.71 -2.84
CA THR A 151 4.31 21.99 -3.41
C THR A 151 4.34 21.96 -4.94
N LYS A 152 3.26 21.52 -5.60
CA LYS A 152 3.16 21.59 -7.06
C LYS A 152 2.84 23.01 -7.47
N THR A 153 3.68 23.58 -8.34
CA THR A 153 3.35 24.84 -9.03
C THR A 153 2.02 24.68 -9.76
N PRO A 154 1.11 25.68 -9.68
CA PRO A 154 -0.15 25.61 -10.38
C PRO A 154 0.09 25.40 -11.88
N LEU A 155 -0.70 24.51 -12.49
CA LEU A 155 -0.70 24.33 -13.94
C LEU A 155 -1.03 25.68 -14.59
N PRO A 156 -0.30 26.09 -15.64
CA PRO A 156 -0.61 27.32 -16.34
C PRO A 156 -2.00 27.22 -16.94
N THR A 157 -2.86 28.18 -16.65
CA THR A 157 -4.27 28.17 -17.03
C THR A 157 -4.46 28.27 -18.54
N TYR A 158 -3.51 28.88 -19.25
CA TYR A 158 -3.48 28.93 -20.71
C TYR A 158 -2.07 29.28 -21.20
N ILE A 159 -1.74 28.79 -22.39
CA ILE A 159 -0.48 29.10 -23.08
C ILE A 159 -0.75 30.29 -23.99
N VAL A 160 0.06 31.35 -23.88
CA VAL A 160 -0.10 32.55 -24.70
C VAL A 160 1.11 32.72 -25.60
N THR A 161 0.89 32.72 -26.91
CA THR A 161 1.89 33.26 -27.85
C THR A 161 1.50 34.69 -28.17
N VAL A 162 2.37 35.63 -27.85
CA VAL A 162 2.22 37.04 -28.20
C VAL A 162 3.14 37.33 -29.38
N CYS A 163 2.59 37.84 -30.47
CA CYS A 163 3.37 38.33 -31.60
C CYS A 163 3.90 39.73 -31.31
N GLU A 164 5.05 40.10 -31.89
CA GLU A 164 5.56 41.49 -31.86
C GLU A 164 4.56 42.52 -32.39
N CYS A 165 3.64 42.11 -33.29
CA CYS A 165 2.58 42.97 -33.79
C CYS A 165 1.39 43.14 -32.81
N GLY A 166 1.50 42.63 -31.58
CA GLY A 166 0.47 42.70 -30.55
C GLY A 166 -0.66 41.67 -30.66
N ALA A 167 -0.61 40.74 -31.61
CA ALA A 167 -1.61 39.67 -31.72
C ALA A 167 -1.40 38.62 -30.63
N VAL A 168 -2.48 38.24 -29.94
CA VAL A 168 -2.47 37.28 -28.82
C VAL A 168 -3.21 36.01 -29.25
N PHE A 169 -2.53 34.87 -29.19
CA PHE A 169 -3.13 33.56 -29.48
C PHE A 169 -3.13 32.68 -28.23
N LYS A 170 -4.25 31.97 -28.02
CA LYS A 170 -4.43 30.98 -26.93
C LYS A 170 -3.94 29.57 -27.30
N SER A 171 -3.25 29.43 -28.42
CA SER A 171 -2.73 28.18 -28.97
C SER A 171 -1.22 28.30 -29.25
N LYS A 172 -0.60 27.28 -29.85
CA LYS A 172 0.81 27.31 -30.29
C LYS A 172 0.95 27.45 -31.82
N PRO A 173 0.46 28.54 -32.45
CA PRO A 173 0.63 28.70 -33.89
C PRO A 173 2.10 28.99 -34.22
N MET A 174 2.62 28.38 -35.29
CA MET A 174 3.98 28.68 -35.76
C MET A 174 4.08 30.04 -36.47
N PHE A 175 2.96 30.55 -36.99
CA PHE A 175 2.89 31.80 -37.75
C PHE A 175 1.77 32.70 -37.23
N CYS A 176 2.00 34.01 -37.20
CA CYS A 176 0.97 34.98 -36.88
C CYS A 176 -0.01 35.13 -38.04
N SER A 177 -1.31 34.93 -37.81
CA SER A 177 -2.36 35.13 -38.82
C SER A 177 -2.49 36.57 -39.30
N ARG A 178 -1.93 37.54 -38.56
CA ARG A 178 -2.07 38.98 -38.86
C ARG A 178 -0.89 39.54 -39.65
N CYS A 179 0.33 39.15 -39.32
CA CYS A 179 1.56 39.69 -39.93
C CYS A 179 2.42 38.64 -40.65
N GLY A 180 2.01 37.36 -40.66
CA GLY A 180 2.72 36.27 -41.32
C GLY A 180 4.07 35.87 -40.69
N ARG A 181 4.54 36.59 -39.66
CA ARG A 181 5.83 36.32 -39.01
C ARG A 181 5.79 35.02 -38.22
N ARG A 182 6.95 34.36 -38.14
CA ARG A 182 7.16 33.17 -37.31
C ARG A 182 7.14 33.58 -35.84
N LEU A 183 6.34 32.88 -35.03
CA LEU A 183 6.19 33.17 -33.61
C LEU A 183 7.27 32.41 -32.81
N GLN A 184 7.85 33.08 -31.82
CA GLN A 184 8.76 32.45 -30.85
C GLN A 184 7.98 31.58 -29.85
N GLU A 185 8.72 30.74 -29.12
CA GLU A 185 8.17 29.77 -28.19
C GLU A 185 7.20 30.43 -27.19
N PRO A 186 6.04 29.82 -26.91
CA PRO A 186 4.99 30.45 -26.12
C PRO A 186 5.45 30.81 -24.71
N GLN A 187 5.03 31.97 -24.22
CA GLN A 187 5.24 32.34 -22.83
C GLN A 187 4.13 31.75 -21.96
N THR A 188 4.54 31.00 -20.95
CA THR A 188 3.63 30.45 -19.96
C THR A 188 3.27 31.54 -18.95
N LYS A 189 2.05 32.10 -19.04
CA LYS A 189 1.56 33.08 -18.06
C LYS A 189 0.75 32.41 -16.97
N GLN A 190 1.04 32.77 -15.72
CA GLN A 190 0.19 32.42 -14.58
C GLN A 190 -0.95 33.45 -14.48
N ALA A 191 -2.14 33.01 -14.06
CA ALA A 191 -3.21 33.93 -13.70
C ALA A 191 -2.75 34.76 -12.50
N VAL A 192 -2.82 36.09 -12.63
CA VAL A 192 -2.64 37.05 -11.53
C VAL A 192 -3.88 37.03 -10.66
#